data_AF-A0A497H9C9-F1
#
_entry.id   AF-A0A497H9C9-F1
#
_cell.length_a   1.000
_cell.length_b   1.000
_cell.length_c   1.000
_cell.angle_alpha   90.00
_cell.angle_beta   90.00
_cell.angle_gamma   90.00
#
_symmetry.space_group_name_H-M   'P 1'
#
loop_
_entity.id
_entity.type
_entity.pdbx_description
1 polymer ?
#
loop_
_entity_poly.entity_id
_entity_poly.type
_entity_poly.pdbx_seq_one_letter_code
_entity_poly.pdbx_strand_id
1 'polypeptide(L)' 'MNIRTSKTLLKELDTLVNQGLFRNRTEAVNEGIRLLIRRYKALKLAEKINSIADKNLGEKSLTETLSSIRDEEE' A
#
# COMPACT_ATOMS: atom_id res chain seq x y z
N MET A 1 -4.05 -3.46 -26.27
CA MET A 1 -4.16 -2.33 -25.32
C MET A 1 -3.32 -1.18 -25.85
N ASN A 2 -3.87 0.04 -25.95
CA ASN A 2 -3.13 1.19 -26.48
C ASN A 2 -3.13 2.28 -25.39
N ILE A 3 -1.93 2.63 -24.88
CA ILE A 3 -1.75 3.57 -23.77
C ILE A 3 -0.97 4.77 -24.28
N ARG A 4 -1.50 5.98 -24.07
CA ARG A 4 -0.74 7.21 -24.29
C ARG A 4 0.23 7.40 -23.12
N THR A 5 1.50 7.61 -23.44
CA THR A 5 2.55 7.85 -22.45
C THR A 5 3.47 8.96 -22.94
N SER A 6 4.27 9.53 -22.04
CA SER A 6 5.25 10.56 -22.39
C SER A 6 6.46 9.93 -23.09
N LYS A 7 7.13 10.72 -23.95
CA LYS A 7 8.39 10.30 -24.59
C LYS A 7 9.46 9.94 -23.57
N THR A 8 9.51 10.66 -22.45
CA THR A 8 10.45 10.43 -21.36
C THR A 8 10.25 9.06 -20.73
N LEU A 9 9.00 8.71 -20.37
CA LEU A 9 8.69 7.39 -19.79
C LEU A 9 9.00 6.26 -20.76
N LEU A 10 8.72 6.45 -22.05
CA LEU A 10 9.07 5.45 -23.07
C LEU A 10 10.59 5.24 -23.16
N LYS A 11 11.38 6.31 -23.07
CA LYS A 11 12.84 6.25 -23.10
C LYS A 11 13.41 5.55 -21.86
N GLU A 12 12.84 5.80 -20.69
CA GLU A 12 13.23 5.10 -19.46
C GLU A 12 12.88 3.62 -19.55
N LEU A 13 11.67 3.28 -20.01
CA LEU A 13 11.25 1.90 -20.25
C LEU A 13 12.22 1.17 -21.20
N ASP A 14 12.60 1.83 -22.30
CA ASP A 14 13.57 1.31 -23.26
C ASP A 14 14.93 1.08 -22.64
N THR A 15 15.38 1.98 -21.77
CA THR A 15 16.65 1.83 -21.06
C THR A 15 16.65 0.57 -20.20
N LEU A 16 15.56 0.29 -19.47
CA LEU A 16 15.44 -0.91 -18.65
C LEU A 16 15.46 -2.19 -19.48
N VAL A 17 14.80 -2.19 -20.65
CA VAL A 17 14.84 -3.34 -21.58
C VAL A 17 16.23 -3.52 -22.18
N ASN A 18 16.88 -2.43 -22.61
CA ASN A 18 18.22 -2.46 -23.21
C ASN A 18 19.30 -2.90 -22.22
N GLN A 19 19.09 -2.67 -20.92
CA GLN A 19 19.95 -3.18 -19.85
C GLN A 19 19.73 -4.67 -19.55
N GLY A 20 18.75 -5.32 -20.20
CA GLY A 20 18.43 -6.73 -19.96
C GLY A 20 17.63 -6.99 -18.68
N LEU A 21 17.15 -5.95 -17.99
CA LEU A 21 16.31 -6.11 -16.79
C LEU A 21 14.93 -6.70 -17.11
N PHE A 22 14.46 -6.47 -18.34
CA PHE A 22 13.24 -7.06 -18.88
C PHE A 22 13.50 -7.55 -20.30
N ARG A 23 12.86 -8.65 -20.69
CA ARG A 23 12.97 -9.27 -22.02
C ARG A 23 12.40 -8.37 -23.11
N ASN A 24 11.37 -7.59 -22.80
CA ASN A 24 10.74 -6.65 -23.73
C ASN A 24 9.88 -5.60 -23.00
N ARG A 25 9.41 -4.60 -23.75
CA ARG A 25 8.53 -3.53 -23.24
C ARG A 25 7.25 -4.05 -22.60
N THR A 26 6.66 -5.11 -23.14
CA THR A 26 5.41 -5.69 -22.63
C THR A 26 5.61 -6.25 -21.21
N GLU A 27 6.71 -6.94 -20.97
CA GLU A 27 7.06 -7.44 -19.64
C GLU A 27 7.28 -6.30 -18.66
N ALA A 28 8.08 -5.29 -19.05
CA ALA A 28 8.37 -4.14 -18.21
C ALA A 28 7.09 -3.35 -17.83
N VAL A 29 6.17 -3.14 -18.79
CA VAL A 29 4.88 -2.49 -18.53
C VAL A 29 4.01 -3.31 -17.59
N ASN A 30 3.92 -4.62 -17.80
CA ASN A 30 3.13 -5.50 -16.94
C ASN A 30 3.67 -5.52 -15.50
N GLU A 31 4.99 -5.56 -15.32
CA GLU A 31 5.60 -5.45 -13.98
C GLU A 31 5.35 -4.08 -13.35
N GLY A 32 5.46 -3.00 -14.12
CA GLY A 32 5.11 -1.65 -13.64
C GLY A 32 3.67 -1.56 -13.14
N ILE A 33 2.72 -2.14 -13.88
CA ILE A 33 1.30 -2.19 -13.46
C ILE A 33 1.12 -3.04 -12.19
N ARG A 34 1.81 -4.18 -12.08
CA ARG A 34 1.77 -5.02 -10.86
C ARG A 34 2.30 -4.27 -9.64
N LEU A 35 3.42 -3.58 -9.79
CA LEU A 35 4.01 -2.75 -8.74
C LEU A 35 3.05 -1.64 -8.28
N LEU A 36 2.42 -0.95 -9.23
CA LEU A 36 1.42 0.08 -8.95
C LEU A 36 0.25 -0.48 -8.12
N ILE A 37 -0.33 -1.60 -8.56
CA ILE A 37 -1.45 -2.25 -7.86
C ILE A 37 -1.05 -2.67 -6.44
N ARG A 38 0.13 -3.28 -6.27
CA ARG A 38 0.65 -3.70 -4.96
C ARG A 38 0.81 -2.50 -4.03
N ARG A 39 1.40 -1.40 -4.51
CA ARG A 39 1.58 -0.17 -3.72
C ARG A 39 0.25 0.38 -3.19
N TYR A 40 -0.77 0.50 -4.03
CA TYR A 40 -2.06 1.02 -3.61
C TYR A 40 -2.82 0.08 -2.67
N LYS A 41 -2.67 -1.24 -2.83
CA LYS A 41 -3.21 -2.20 -1.85
C LYS A 41 -2.53 -2.06 -0.48
N ALA A 42 -1.21 -1.89 -0.46
CA ALA A 42 -0.45 -1.70 0.78
C ALA A 42 -0.84 -0.39 1.48
N LEU A 43 -0.99 0.71 0.74
CA LEU A 43 -1.45 1.99 1.31
C LEU A 43 -2.84 1.88 1.93
N LYS A 44 -3.80 1.27 1.22
CA LYS A 44 -5.15 1.04 1.76
C LYS A 44 -5.14 0.16 3.01
N LEU A 45 -4.23 -0.81 3.08
CA LEU A 45 -4.09 -1.65 4.27
C LEU A 45 -3.55 -0.84 5.46
N ALA A 46 -2.54 0.00 5.23
CA ALA A 46 -1.98 0.87 6.26
C ALA A 46 -3.04 1.87 6.79
N GLU A 47 -3.83 2.48 5.90
CA GLU A 47 -4.96 3.35 6.28
C GLU A 47 -5.97 2.60 7.15
N LYS A 48 -6.33 1.37 6.78
CA LYS A 48 -7.22 0.54 7.59
C LYS A 48 -6.66 0.24 8.98
N ILE A 49 -5.40 -0.17 9.06
CA ILE A 49 -4.72 -0.44 10.33
C ILE A 49 -4.75 0.80 11.22
N ASN A 50 -4.39 1.96 10.68
CA ASN A 50 -4.43 3.22 11.42
C ASN A 50 -5.85 3.55 11.89
N SER A 51 -6.86 3.40 11.03
CA SER A 51 -8.26 3.64 11.43
C SER A 51 -8.75 2.72 12.55
N ILE A 52 -8.25 1.48 12.62
CA ILE A 52 -8.59 0.53 13.69
C ILE A 52 -7.87 0.94 14.97
N ALA A 53 -6.60 1.33 14.88
CA ALA A 53 -5.83 1.83 16.01
C ALA A 53 -6.49 3.08 16.62
N ASP A 54 -6.88 4.06 15.79
CA ASP A 54 -7.55 5.28 16.24
C ASP A 54 -8.90 4.99 16.91
N LYS A 55 -9.68 4.03 16.38
CA LYS A 55 -10.93 3.58 17.00
C LYS A 55 -10.70 2.89 18.34
N ASN A 56 -9.69 2.02 18.42
CA ASN A 56 -9.36 1.31 19.66
C ASN A 56 -8.69 2.20 20.72
N LEU A 57 -8.12 3.35 20.32
CA LEU A 57 -7.64 4.38 21.23
C LEU A 57 -8.77 5.31 21.72
N GLY A 58 -9.87 5.43 20.97
CA GLY A 58 -11.06 6.22 21.32
C GLY A 58 -12.15 5.44 22.08
N GLU A 59 -12.22 4.13 21.91
CA GLU A 59 -12.98 3.25 22.79
C GLU A 59 -12.14 3.00 24.04
N LYS A 60 -12.60 3.55 25.18
CA LYS A 60 -12.11 3.32 26.57
C LYS A 60 -11.01 2.27 26.60
N SER A 61 -9.76 2.72 26.71
CA SER A 61 -8.57 1.86 26.65
C SER A 61 -8.84 0.58 27.43
N LEU A 62 -8.42 -0.59 26.93
CA LEU A 62 -8.57 -1.86 27.66
C LEU A 62 -8.13 -1.71 29.13
N THR A 63 -7.13 -0.86 29.38
CA THR A 63 -6.68 -0.46 30.71
C THR A 63 -7.74 0.30 31.53
N GLU A 64 -8.44 1.27 30.94
CA GLU A 64 -9.53 2.01 31.60
C GLU A 64 -10.73 1.09 31.88
N THR A 65 -11.05 0.19 30.94
CA THR A 65 -12.14 -0.78 31.12
C THR A 65 -11.83 -1.77 32.23
N LEU A 66 -10.60 -2.31 32.27
CA LEU A 66 -10.12 -3.18 33.34
C LEU A 66 -10.04 -2.45 34.70
N SER A 67 -9.72 -1.16 34.70
CA SER A 67 -9.69 -0.35 35.92
C SER A 67 -11.10 -0.14 36.46
N SER A 68 -12.07 0.21 35.61
CA SER A 68 -13.47 0.36 36.04
C SER A 68 -14.11 -0.93 36.55
N ILE A 69 -13.75 -2.10 36.01
CA ILE A 69 -14.25 -3.39 36.52
C ILE A 69 -13.70 -3.67 37.91
N ARG A 70 -12.44 -3.31 38.18
CA ARG A 70 -11.81 -3.53 39.48
C ARG A 70 -12.36 -2.60 40.56
N ASP A 71 -12.74 -1.38 40.19
CA ASP A 71 -13.33 -0.40 41.12
C ASP A 71 -14.80 -0.70 41.45
N GLU A 72 -15.49 -1.53 40.64
CA GLU A 72 -16.87 -1.99 40.89
C GLU A 72 -16.94 -3.24 41.80
N GLU A 73 -15.80 -3.88 42.11
CA GLU A 73 -15.69 -5.07 42.98
C GLU A 73 -15.28 -4.78 44.44
N GLU A 74 -15.05 -3.51 44.81
CA GLU A 74 -14.89 -3.02 46.20
C GLU A 74 -16.20 -2.42 46.76
#